data_AF-A0A958H4E2-F1
#
_entry.id   AF-A0A958H4E2-F1
#
_cell.length_a   1.000
_cell.length_b   1.000
_cell.length_c   1.000
_cell.angle_alpha   90.00
_cell.angle_beta   90.00
_cell.angle_gamma   90.00
#
_symmetry.space_group_name_H-M   'P 1'
#
loop_
_entity.id
_entity.type
_entity.pdbx_description
1 polymer ?
#
loop_
_entity_poly.entity_id
_entity_poly.type
_entity_poly.pdbx_seq_one_letter_code
_entity_poly.pdbx_strand_id
1 'polypeptide(L)' 'QIKSYLDSIPNLQTAGRNGLHMYNNQDHSMLTAMLAVKNILGEQHDIWTVNTERSYHEEVQIPRAQETV' A
#
# COMPACT_ATOMS: atom_id res chain seq x y z
N GLN A 1 -0.59 -14.39 9.68
CA GLN A 1 -0.71 -13.57 8.45
C GLN A 1 0.66 -13.50 7.77
N ILE A 2 0.70 -13.26 6.45
CA ILE A 2 1.95 -13.30 5.65
C ILE A 2 3.01 -12.31 6.14
N LYS A 3 2.61 -11.11 6.60
CA LYS A 3 3.53 -10.10 7.15
C LYS A 3 4.38 -10.65 8.29
N SER A 4 3.77 -11.27 9.30
CA SER A 4 4.50 -11.83 10.45
C SER A 4 5.51 -12.91 10.07
N TYR A 5 5.23 -13.67 9.01
CA TYR A 5 6.19 -14.65 8.47
C TYR A 5 7.35 -13.95 7.77
N LEU A 6 7.08 -12.96 6.91
CA LEU A 6 8.11 -12.18 6.23
C LEU A 6 9.00 -11.40 7.21
N ASP A 7 8.41 -10.83 8.28
CA ASP A 7 9.13 -10.11 9.35
C ASP A 7 10.14 -11.00 10.09
N SER A 8 9.99 -12.34 10.03
CA SER A 8 10.95 -13.28 10.62
C SER A 8 12.19 -13.55 9.75
N ILE A 9 12.18 -13.10 8.50
CA ILE A 9 13.28 -13.32 7.55
C ILE A 9 14.28 -12.15 7.71
N PRO A 10 15.52 -12.41 8.16
CA PRO A 10 16.50 -11.34 8.33
C PRO A 10 16.92 -10.74 6.99
N ASN A 11 17.21 -9.43 6.99
CA ASN A 11 17.68 -8.69 5.82
C ASN A 11 16.70 -8.74 4.62
N LEU A 12 15.40 -8.82 4.88
CA LEU A 12 14.34 -8.74 3.89
C LEU A 12 13.56 -7.43 4.06
N GLN A 13 13.51 -6.62 3.00
CA GLN A 13 12.61 -5.47 2.92
C GLN A 13 11.56 -5.72 1.83
N THR A 14 10.28 -5.63 2.18
CA THR A 14 9.19 -5.73 1.22
C THR A 14 8.91 -4.36 0.58
N ALA A 15 8.34 -4.35 -0.63
CA ALA A 15 7.90 -3.14 -1.30
C ALA A 15 6.89 -3.47 -2.42
N GLY A 16 6.12 -2.46 -2.84
CA GLY A 16 5.20 -2.55 -3.96
C GLY A 16 4.03 -3.52 -3.75
N ARG A 17 3.22 -3.68 -4.80
CA ARG A 17 1.99 -4.49 -4.79
C ARG A 17 2.21 -5.94 -4.32
N ASN A 18 3.14 -6.64 -4.96
CA ASN A 18 3.36 -8.07 -4.72
C ASN A 18 4.10 -8.32 -3.39
N GLY A 19 5.05 -7.46 -3.03
CA GLY A 19 5.81 -7.61 -1.79
C GLY A 19 4.99 -7.35 -0.54
N LEU A 20 3.96 -6.51 -0.63
CA LEU A 20 3.06 -6.18 0.48
C LEU A 20 1.74 -6.98 0.44
N HIS A 21 1.51 -7.77 -0.62
CA HIS A 21 0.25 -8.49 -0.84
C HIS A 21 -0.98 -7.58 -0.72
N MET A 22 -0.85 -6.35 -1.21
CA MET A 22 -1.91 -5.33 -1.21
C MET A 22 -2.34 -5.03 -2.62
N TYR A 23 -3.61 -4.70 -2.81
CA TYR A 23 -4.10 -4.15 -4.06
C TYR A 23 -3.94 -2.62 -4.01
N ASN A 24 -3.02 -2.07 -4.79
CA ASN A 24 -2.68 -0.65 -4.76
C ASN A 24 -2.41 -0.10 -6.17
N ASN A 25 -2.69 1.20 -6.35
CA ASN A 25 -2.41 1.91 -7.59
C ASN A 25 -0.88 2.11 -7.79
N GLN A 26 -0.47 2.49 -8.99
CA GLN A 26 0.95 2.58 -9.35
C GLN A 26 1.72 3.60 -8.50
N ASP A 27 1.10 4.73 -8.18
CA ASP A 27 1.64 5.78 -7.31
C ASP A 27 1.91 5.25 -5.89
N HIS A 28 1.02 4.42 -5.35
CA HIS A 28 1.19 3.76 -4.06
C HIS A 28 2.33 2.71 -4.10
N SER A 29 2.40 1.94 -5.18
CA SER A 29 3.52 1.02 -5.40
C SER A 29 4.87 1.76 -5.46
N MET A 30 4.93 2.93 -6.11
CA MET A 30 6.14 3.75 -6.13
C MET A 30 6.47 4.35 -4.75
N LEU A 31 5.47 4.86 -4.03
CA LEU A 31 5.66 5.42 -2.69
C LEU A 31 6.23 4.38 -1.72
N THR A 32 5.65 3.18 -1.69
CA THR A 32 6.15 2.09 -0.84
C THR A 32 7.60 1.70 -1.17
N ALA A 33 7.99 1.73 -2.45
CA ALA A 33 9.38 1.50 -2.85
C ALA A 33 10.33 2.60 -2.34
N MET A 34 9.93 3.87 -2.43
CA MET A 34 10.74 4.98 -1.89
C MET A 34 10.93 4.87 -0.37
N LEU A 35 9.86 4.55 0.36
CA LEU A 35 9.92 4.36 1.82
C LEU A 35 10.76 3.13 2.21
N ALA A 36 10.68 2.04 1.43
CA ALA A 36 11.54 0.87 1.63
C ALA A 36 13.03 1.20 1.47
N VAL A 37 13.40 2.00 0.46
CA VAL A 37 14.79 2.47 0.29
C VAL A 37 15.23 3.34 1.47
N LYS A 38 14.37 4.24 1.95
CA LYS A 38 14.66 5.05 3.15
C LYS A 38 14.89 4.20 4.39
N ASN A 39 14.13 3.11 4.57
CA ASN A 39 14.36 2.17 5.66
C ASN A 39 15.73 1.50 5.57
N ILE A 40 16.15 1.09 4.36
CA ILE A 40 17.50 0.55 4.12
C ILE A 40 18.58 1.58 4.48
N LEU A 41 18.31 2.87 4.27
CA LEU A 41 19.21 3.98 4.62
C LEU A 41 19.14 4.42 6.10
N GLY A 42 18.34 3.74 6.93
CA GLY A 42 18.30 3.96 8.38
C GLY A 42 17.08 4.71 8.91
N GLU A 43 16.11 5.06 8.05
CA GLU A 43 14.81 5.57 8.51
C GLU A 43 13.88 4.41 8.98
N GLN A 44 12.73 4.75 9.56
CA GLN A 44 11.75 3.77 10.03
C GLN A 44 10.34 4.16 9.59
N HIS A 45 9.89 3.58 8.48
CA HIS A 45 8.56 3.77 7.90
C HIS A 45 7.78 2.46 7.93
N ASP A 46 6.54 2.51 8.41
CA ASP A 46 5.59 1.40 8.26
C ASP A 46 4.95 1.46 6.87
N ILE A 47 5.52 0.71 5.93
CA ILE A 47 5.04 0.65 4.55
C ILE A 47 3.75 -0.16 4.38
N TRP A 48 3.36 -0.95 5.38
CA TRP A 48 2.14 -1.76 5.31
C TRP A 48 0.87 -0.95 5.61
N THR A 49 0.99 0.30 6.05
CA THR A 49 -0.14 1.21 6.33
C THR A 49 -0.40 2.22 5.22
N VAL A 50 0.44 2.26 4.19
CA VAL A 50 0.36 3.25 3.09
C VAL A 50 -0.98 3.17 2.33
N ASN A 51 -1.62 1.99 2.29
CA ASN A 51 -2.88 1.79 1.57
C ASN A 51 -4.12 2.11 2.40
N THR A 52 -4.05 1.99 3.73
CA THR A 52 -5.24 2.03 4.60
C THR A 52 -5.89 3.41 4.69
N GLU A 53 -5.18 4.49 4.39
CA GLU A 53 -5.71 5.86 4.56
C GLU A 53 -6.25 6.48 3.27
N ARG A 54 -5.82 6.01 2.09
CA ARG A 54 -6.17 6.65 0.79
C ARG A 54 -7.24 5.94 -0.02
N SER A 55 -7.48 4.63 0.19
CA SER A 55 -8.52 3.91 -0.56
C SER A 55 -9.93 4.51 -0.34
N TYR A 56 -10.21 5.06 0.85
CA TYR A 56 -11.48 5.76 1.11
C TYR A 56 -11.67 7.03 0.27
N HIS A 57 -10.59 7.70 -0.10
CA HIS A 57 -10.66 8.93 -0.89
C HIS A 57 -10.70 8.66 -2.40
N GLU A 58 -10.43 7.43 -2.84
CA GLU A 58 -10.47 7.02 -4.25
C GLU A 58 -11.82 6.40 -4.66
N GLU A 59 -12.75 6.14 -3.72
CA GLU A 59 -14.11 5.72 -4.06
C GLU A 59 -14.89 6.86 -4.72
N VAL A 60 -15.01 6.79 -6.05
CA VAL A 60 -15.93 7.64 -6.82
C VAL A 60 -17.36 7.19 -6.49
N GLN A 61 -18.06 7.98 -5.67
CA GLN A 61 -19.51 7.83 -5.47
C GLN A 61 -20.21 8.15 -6.80
N ILE A 62 -20.62 7.12 -7.55
CA ILE A 62 -21.41 7.32 -8.77
C ILE A 62 -22.83 7.71 -8.32
N PRO A 63 -23.32 8.92 -8.62
CA PRO A 63 -24.69 9.29 -8.30
C PRO A 63 -25.62 8.35 -9.08
N ARG A 64 -26.55 7.70 -8.39
CA ARG A 64 -27.57 6.85 -9.01
C ARG A 64 -28.32 7.71 -10.02
N ALA A 65 -28.20 7.40 -11.31
CA ALA A 65 -28.96 8.08 -12.35
C ALA A 65 -30.45 8.00 -11.99
N GLN A 66 -31.09 9.15 -11.84
CA GLN A 66 -32.53 9.21 -11.65
C GLN A 66 -33.16 8.67 -12.93
N GLU A 67 -33.74 7.48 -12.84
CA GLU A 67 -34.65 6.95 -13.87
C GLU A 67 -35.73 8.00 -14.06
N THR A 68 -35.65 8.71 -15.18
CA THR A 68 -36.68 9.67 -15.58
C THR A 68 -37.82 8.84 -16.15
N VAL A 69 -38.97 9.01 -15.50
CA VAL A 69 -40.31 8.44 -15.74
C VAL A 69 -40.62 8.11 -17.20
#